data_AF-A0A1Z4JT55-F1
#
_entry.id   AF-A0A1Z4JT55-F1
#
_cell.length_a   1.000
_cell.length_b   1.000
_cell.length_c   1.000
_cell.angle_alpha   90.00
_cell.angle_beta   90.00
_cell.angle_gamma   90.00
#
_symmetry.space_group_name_H-M   'P 1'
#
loop_
_entity.id
_entity.type
_entity.pdbx_description
1 polymer ?
#
loop_
_entity_poly.entity_id
_entity_poly.type
_entity_poly.pdbx_seq_one_letter_code
_entity_poly.pdbx_strand_id
1 'polypeptide(L)'
;MLRQITKIFYGHQRLQLNSCRFFWNNPILKKVLSICLLIVLAIGCASCDSEDISDLQSQIYYLRSQKTDLEQKIAAKEEALRKQSEQLYSMAKQYNSINAYELFLQNGYSLPDFKTKAVSYIYDLTRKADLIEGYQYFLKRYPNAPQAKEANHRLYEVVYKIAEKKNTLPAYTTFLSTFTAAPNDLRETALNNAVSLKCQELSQEYQKSISQKQNDETLRDFTVEVFREFTVDKIGRRIYEEAISNKDKGDNVSFSEDYNTILKCSLFNSSNTKFSLLRDAELSKEIENIENQLKQIRQDLAKSNELVLSQLSSIQSAQNFQNNYVQEISMIVKEQSHILKQMQEPLAWDANESAWQNFCRIGMNAASVLPVSELFFGGQSKA
;
A
#
# COMPACT_ATOMS: atom_id res chain seq x y z
N MET A 1 -1.09 -43.57 12.04
CA MET A 1 -0.43 -42.38 11.46
C MET A 1 -0.67 -42.22 9.96
N LEU A 2 -0.33 -43.19 9.10
CA LEU A 2 -0.51 -43.08 7.64
C LEU A 2 -1.93 -42.70 7.19
N ARG A 3 -2.98 -43.20 7.86
CA ARG A 3 -4.40 -42.81 7.62
C ARG A 3 -4.77 -41.39 8.08
N GLN A 4 -4.03 -40.79 9.01
CA GLN A 4 -4.27 -39.41 9.44
C GLN A 4 -3.56 -38.39 8.54
N ILE A 5 -2.38 -38.74 8.03
CA ILE A 5 -1.66 -37.92 7.04
C ILE A 5 -2.43 -37.84 5.72
N THR A 6 -3.10 -38.93 5.30
CA THR A 6 -3.98 -38.92 4.11
C THR A 6 -5.22 -38.03 4.30
N LYS A 7 -5.80 -37.97 5.51
CA LYS A 7 -6.96 -37.10 5.78
C LYS A 7 -6.61 -35.60 5.75
N ILE A 8 -5.42 -35.21 6.21
CA ILE A 8 -4.95 -33.82 6.17
C ILE A 8 -4.70 -33.37 4.72
N PHE A 9 -4.16 -34.26 3.88
CA PHE A 9 -3.89 -33.92 2.47
C PHE A 9 -5.14 -33.88 1.57
N TYR A 10 -6.13 -34.74 1.80
CA TYR A 10 -7.34 -34.77 0.98
C TYR A 10 -8.38 -33.70 1.37
N GLY A 11 -8.38 -33.22 2.62
CA GLY A 11 -9.31 -32.17 3.08
C GLY A 11 -9.04 -30.78 2.50
N HIS A 12 -7.81 -30.48 2.08
CA HIS A 12 -7.38 -29.14 1.65
C HIS A 12 -7.35 -28.92 0.12
N GLN A 13 -7.69 -29.94 -0.68
CA GLN A 13 -7.41 -29.94 -2.13
C GLN A 13 -8.41 -29.22 -3.04
N ARG A 14 -9.46 -28.58 -2.50
CA ARG A 14 -10.53 -28.03 -3.36
C ARG A 14 -10.36 -26.57 -3.79
N LEU A 15 -9.30 -25.85 -3.38
CA LEU A 15 -9.20 -24.41 -3.68
C LEU A 15 -7.98 -23.90 -4.47
N GLN A 16 -6.98 -24.69 -4.85
CA GLN A 16 -5.92 -24.20 -5.75
C GLN A 16 -5.31 -25.28 -6.66
N LEU A 17 -5.98 -25.62 -7.77
CA LEU A 17 -5.46 -26.59 -8.75
C LEU A 17 -4.50 -25.98 -9.79
N ASN A 18 -4.50 -24.66 -9.98
CA ASN A 18 -3.61 -24.03 -10.97
C ASN A 18 -2.19 -23.78 -10.45
N SER A 19 -2.02 -23.55 -9.15
CA SER A 19 -0.70 -23.38 -8.50
C SER A 19 0.10 -24.68 -8.44
N CYS A 20 -0.58 -25.84 -8.41
CA CYS A 20 0.06 -27.15 -8.31
C CYS A 20 0.72 -27.61 -9.62
N ARG A 21 0.23 -27.21 -10.80
CA ARG A 21 0.85 -27.60 -12.09
C ARG A 21 2.28 -27.09 -12.25
N PHE A 22 2.61 -25.92 -11.68
CA PHE A 22 3.97 -25.38 -11.70
C PHE A 22 4.91 -26.21 -10.81
N PHE A 23 4.39 -26.69 -9.67
CA PHE A 23 5.13 -27.50 -8.70
C PHE A 23 5.53 -28.88 -9.28
N TRP A 24 4.65 -29.52 -10.04
CA TRP A 24 4.90 -30.84 -10.64
C TRP A 24 5.78 -30.80 -11.90
N ASN A 25 5.97 -29.66 -12.54
CA ASN A 25 6.83 -29.54 -13.73
C ASN A 25 8.26 -29.08 -13.41
N ASN A 26 8.57 -28.70 -12.17
CA ASN A 26 9.92 -28.36 -11.79
C ASN A 26 10.76 -29.65 -11.56
N PRO A 27 11.80 -29.91 -12.38
CA PRO A 27 12.58 -31.15 -12.31
C PRO A 27 13.37 -31.29 -11.00
N ILE A 28 13.70 -30.17 -10.34
CA ILE A 28 14.41 -30.18 -9.06
C ILE A 28 13.48 -30.64 -7.94
N LEU A 29 12.25 -30.13 -7.92
CA LEU A 29 11.24 -30.48 -6.92
C LEU A 29 10.83 -31.95 -6.99
N LYS A 30 10.73 -32.51 -8.21
CA LYS A 30 10.54 -33.95 -8.43
C LYS A 30 11.66 -34.80 -7.82
N LYS A 31 12.92 -34.39 -8.01
CA LYS A 31 14.08 -35.08 -7.43
C LYS A 31 14.06 -35.00 -5.90
N VAL A 32 13.79 -33.83 -5.33
CA VAL A 32 13.69 -33.64 -3.88
C VAL A 32 12.58 -34.50 -3.27
N LEU A 33 11.38 -34.51 -3.86
CA LEU A 33 10.27 -35.35 -3.41
C LEU A 33 10.59 -36.84 -3.51
N SER A 34 11.26 -37.27 -4.59
CA SER A 34 11.70 -38.66 -4.75
C SER A 34 12.69 -39.07 -3.65
N ILE A 35 13.62 -38.19 -3.29
CA ILE A 35 14.60 -38.44 -2.22
C ILE A 35 13.91 -38.48 -0.85
N CYS A 36 13.00 -37.55 -0.58
CA CYS A 36 12.21 -37.56 0.66
C CYS A 36 11.38 -38.85 0.78
N LEU A 37 10.80 -39.34 -0.32
CA LEU A 37 10.07 -40.59 -0.34
C LEU A 37 10.99 -41.79 -0.06
N LEU A 38 12.18 -41.82 -0.66
CA LEU A 38 13.19 -42.87 -0.41
C LEU A 38 13.67 -42.86 1.04
N ILE A 39 13.88 -41.69 1.65
CA ILE A 39 14.24 -41.56 3.07
C ILE A 39 13.12 -42.13 3.96
N VAL A 40 11.86 -41.81 3.68
CA VAL A 40 10.71 -42.32 4.44
C VAL A 40 10.57 -43.84 4.30
N LEU A 41 10.81 -44.38 3.10
CA LEU A 41 10.77 -45.82 2.85
C LEU A 41 11.94 -46.57 3.53
N ALA A 42 13.13 -45.97 3.55
CA ALA A 42 14.30 -46.51 4.23
C ALA A 42 14.13 -46.55 5.75
N ILE A 43 13.54 -45.50 6.36
CA ILE A 43 13.27 -45.47 7.81
C ILE A 43 12.22 -46.53 8.22
N GLY A 44 11.35 -46.96 7.29
CA GLY A 44 10.31 -47.96 7.54
C GLY A 44 10.79 -49.43 7.51
N CYS A 45 11.97 -49.71 6.96
CA CYS A 45 12.50 -51.07 6.88
C CYS A 45 13.54 -51.30 7.98
N ALA A 46 13.13 -52.00 9.05
CA ALA A 46 13.99 -52.31 10.22
C ALA A 46 15.11 -53.35 9.93
N SER A 47 15.35 -53.70 8.67
CA SER A 47 16.32 -54.71 8.24
C SER A 47 17.19 -54.25 7.07
N CYS A 48 17.34 -52.95 6.83
CA CYS A 48 18.28 -52.45 5.83
C CYS A 48 19.72 -52.69 6.33
N ASP A 49 20.49 -53.44 5.54
CA ASP A 49 21.90 -53.71 5.80
C ASP A 49 22.71 -52.40 5.78
N SER A 50 23.81 -52.36 6.54
CA SER A 50 24.63 -51.14 6.73
C SER A 50 25.22 -50.55 5.44
N GLU A 51 25.28 -51.34 4.37
CA GLU A 51 25.81 -50.97 3.06
C GLU A 51 24.89 -49.95 2.33
N ASP A 52 23.57 -50.16 2.38
CA ASP A 52 22.58 -49.25 1.78
C ASP A 52 22.60 -47.84 2.41
N ILE A 53 22.91 -47.77 3.71
CA ILE A 53 23.02 -46.49 4.45
C ILE A 53 24.25 -45.70 3.98
N SER A 54 25.37 -46.39 3.71
CA SER A 54 26.60 -45.74 3.23
C SER A 54 26.43 -45.14 1.83
N ASP A 55 25.74 -45.85 0.95
CA ASP A 55 25.41 -45.37 -0.39
C ASP A 55 24.49 -44.15 -0.36
N LEU A 56 23.47 -44.18 0.49
CA LEU A 56 22.58 -43.01 0.69
C LEU A 56 23.33 -41.80 1.26
N GLN A 57 24.25 -42.01 2.21
CA GLN A 57 25.08 -40.93 2.75
C GLN A 57 25.97 -40.31 1.66
N SER A 58 26.55 -41.13 0.79
CA SER A 58 27.36 -40.70 -0.34
C SER A 58 26.55 -39.88 -1.36
N GLN A 59 25.31 -40.30 -1.68
CA GLN A 59 24.42 -39.54 -2.55
C GLN A 59 23.98 -38.21 -1.94
N ILE A 60 23.68 -38.17 -0.63
CA ILE A 60 23.35 -36.93 0.07
C ILE A 60 24.53 -35.95 0.03
N TYR A 61 25.75 -36.43 0.27
CA TYR A 61 26.95 -35.60 0.19
C TYR A 61 27.14 -35.01 -1.21
N TYR A 62 26.99 -35.83 -2.26
CA TYR A 62 27.06 -35.38 -3.66
C TYR A 62 26.02 -34.30 -3.99
N LEU A 63 24.76 -34.49 -3.57
CA LEU A 63 23.70 -33.51 -3.80
C LEU A 63 23.91 -32.21 -3.05
N ARG A 64 24.46 -32.26 -1.82
CA ARG A 64 24.86 -31.05 -1.07
C ARG A 64 25.94 -30.30 -1.82
N SER A 65 26.96 -31.00 -2.34
CA SER A 65 28.02 -30.39 -3.15
C SER A 65 27.47 -29.74 -4.43
N GLN A 66 26.53 -30.39 -5.14
CA GLN A 66 25.89 -29.80 -6.32
C GLN A 66 25.06 -28.56 -5.97
N LYS A 67 24.33 -28.60 -4.84
CA LYS A 67 23.55 -27.46 -4.36
C LYS A 67 24.45 -26.25 -4.11
N THR A 68 25.58 -26.44 -3.42
CA THR A 68 26.52 -25.35 -3.13
C THR A 68 27.14 -24.77 -4.41
N ASP A 69 27.48 -25.60 -5.40
CA ASP A 69 27.98 -25.13 -6.70
C ASP A 69 26.92 -24.31 -7.46
N LEU A 70 25.66 -24.75 -7.44
CA LEU A 70 24.55 -24.00 -8.03
C LEU A 70 24.30 -22.66 -7.32
N GLU A 71 24.34 -22.64 -5.98
CA GLU A 71 24.21 -21.41 -5.20
C GLU A 71 25.33 -20.42 -5.51
N GLN A 72 26.58 -20.89 -5.64
CA GLN A 72 27.71 -20.06 -6.06
C GLN A 72 27.53 -19.52 -7.49
N LYS A 73 27.05 -20.34 -8.43
CA LYS A 73 26.76 -19.91 -9.80
C LYS A 73 25.63 -18.88 -9.88
N ILE A 74 24.59 -19.02 -9.07
CA ILE A 74 23.50 -18.04 -8.97
C ILE A 74 24.05 -16.72 -8.41
N ALA A 75 24.77 -16.78 -7.28
CA ALA A 75 25.36 -15.59 -6.66
C ALA A 75 26.31 -14.85 -7.61
N ALA A 76 27.18 -15.57 -8.33
CA ALA A 76 28.08 -14.97 -9.33
C ALA A 76 27.31 -14.29 -10.48
N LYS A 77 26.21 -14.91 -10.94
CA LYS A 77 25.37 -14.33 -12.00
C LYS A 77 24.62 -13.08 -11.51
N GLU A 78 24.12 -13.09 -10.28
CA GLU A 78 23.48 -11.93 -9.65
C GLU A 78 24.47 -10.79 -9.46
N GLU A 79 25.70 -11.08 -9.04
CA GLU A 79 26.76 -10.07 -8.92
C GLU A 79 27.13 -9.45 -10.29
N ALA A 80 27.24 -10.28 -11.33
CA ALA A 80 27.50 -9.81 -12.69
C ALA A 80 26.36 -8.91 -13.21
N LEU A 81 25.11 -9.31 -12.98
CA LEU A 81 23.93 -8.50 -13.31
C LEU A 81 23.91 -7.18 -12.55
N ARG A 82 24.31 -7.18 -11.26
CA ARG A 82 24.42 -5.97 -10.45
C ARG A 82 25.47 -5.01 -11.00
N LYS A 83 26.66 -5.51 -11.34
CA LYS A 83 27.74 -4.72 -11.97
C LYS A 83 27.30 -4.11 -13.29
N GLN A 84 26.62 -4.90 -14.15
CA GLN A 84 26.09 -4.40 -15.42
C GLN A 84 25.01 -3.32 -15.21
N SER A 85 24.10 -3.52 -14.26
CA SER A 85 23.07 -2.53 -13.90
C SER A 85 23.68 -1.22 -13.43
N GLU A 86 24.72 -1.31 -12.60
CA GLU A 86 25.43 -0.15 -12.06
C GLU A 86 26.15 0.63 -13.16
N GLN A 87 26.80 -0.05 -14.10
CA GLN A 87 27.44 0.59 -15.25
C GLN A 87 26.43 1.33 -16.13
N LEU A 88 25.33 0.67 -16.53
CA LEU A 88 24.29 1.31 -17.34
C LEU A 88 23.62 2.48 -16.60
N TYR A 89 23.39 2.34 -15.30
CA TYR A 89 22.85 3.41 -14.47
C TYR A 89 23.83 4.60 -14.36
N SER A 90 25.13 4.33 -14.22
CA SER A 90 26.18 5.36 -14.22
C SER A 90 26.22 6.13 -15.54
N MET A 91 26.09 5.44 -16.67
CA MET A 91 25.96 6.08 -17.99
C MET A 91 24.71 6.97 -18.06
N ALA A 92 23.55 6.47 -17.63
CA ALA A 92 22.32 7.27 -17.61
C ALA A 92 22.48 8.53 -16.75
N LYS A 93 23.15 8.42 -15.60
CA LYS A 93 23.48 9.54 -14.72
C LYS A 93 24.44 10.54 -15.37
N GLN A 94 25.42 10.08 -16.15
CA GLN A 94 26.35 10.95 -16.88
C GLN A 94 25.61 11.79 -17.92
N TYR A 95 24.66 11.20 -18.66
CA TYR A 95 23.84 11.93 -19.63
C TYR A 95 22.76 12.81 -18.99
N ASN A 96 22.29 12.46 -17.79
CA ASN A 96 21.35 13.21 -16.97
C ASN A 96 20.12 13.73 -17.73
N SER A 97 19.48 12.85 -18.52
CA SER A 97 18.29 13.17 -19.30
C SER A 97 17.22 12.11 -19.09
N ILE A 98 15.95 12.49 -19.26
CA ILE A 98 14.81 11.57 -19.15
C ILE A 98 15.02 10.38 -20.11
N ASN A 99 15.41 10.63 -21.36
CA ASN A 99 15.66 9.58 -22.35
C ASN A 99 16.77 8.62 -21.92
N ALA A 100 17.85 9.10 -21.30
CA ALA A 100 18.94 8.23 -20.84
C ALA A 100 18.47 7.30 -19.72
N TYR A 101 17.68 7.79 -18.77
CA TYR A 101 17.08 6.97 -17.71
C TYR A 101 15.99 6.02 -18.24
N GLU A 102 15.20 6.43 -19.22
CA GLU A 102 14.21 5.56 -19.90
C GLU A 102 14.91 4.41 -20.63
N LEU A 103 15.98 4.68 -21.38
CA LEU A 103 16.78 3.65 -22.02
C LEU A 103 17.35 2.67 -20.98
N PHE A 104 17.83 3.17 -19.85
CA PHE A 104 18.26 2.32 -18.74
C PHE A 104 17.13 1.39 -18.24
N LEU A 105 15.93 1.92 -18.04
CA LEU A 105 14.77 1.15 -17.57
C LEU A 105 14.26 0.13 -18.60
N GLN A 106 14.40 0.42 -19.89
CA GLN A 106 13.99 -0.46 -20.99
C GLN A 106 14.92 -1.66 -21.19
N ASN A 107 16.21 -1.54 -20.85
CA ASN A 107 17.22 -2.58 -21.09
C ASN A 107 17.01 -3.88 -20.27
N GLY A 108 15.96 -4.00 -19.46
CA GLY A 108 15.54 -5.26 -18.82
C GLY A 108 16.42 -5.77 -17.67
N TYR A 109 17.65 -5.28 -17.55
CA TYR A 109 18.61 -5.68 -16.52
C TYR A 109 18.45 -4.94 -15.19
N SER A 110 17.55 -3.97 -15.08
CA SER A 110 17.49 -3.10 -13.89
C SER A 110 16.96 -3.84 -12.66
N LEU A 111 17.84 -4.04 -11.67
CA LEU A 111 17.44 -4.48 -10.33
C LEU A 111 16.44 -3.47 -9.71
N PRO A 112 15.53 -3.91 -8.83
CA PRO A 112 14.49 -3.05 -8.24
C PRO A 112 15.03 -1.72 -7.68
N ASP A 113 16.16 -1.75 -6.97
CA ASP A 113 16.77 -0.56 -6.37
C ASP A 113 17.17 0.50 -7.40
N PHE A 114 17.77 0.07 -8.52
CA PHE A 114 18.16 1.01 -9.58
C PHE A 114 16.96 1.51 -10.37
N LYS A 115 15.90 0.70 -10.52
CA LYS A 115 14.64 1.16 -11.12
C LYS A 115 14.05 2.30 -10.32
N THR A 116 13.91 2.13 -9.01
CA THR A 116 13.37 3.16 -8.12
C THR A 116 14.20 4.44 -8.18
N LYS A 117 15.54 4.32 -8.17
CA LYS A 117 16.43 5.48 -8.31
C LYS A 117 16.25 6.19 -9.66
N ALA A 118 16.27 5.47 -10.77
CA ALA A 118 16.09 6.06 -12.10
C ALA A 118 14.75 6.78 -12.25
N VAL A 119 13.65 6.18 -11.78
CA VAL A 119 12.33 6.83 -11.77
C VAL A 119 12.33 8.10 -10.91
N SER A 120 13.01 8.10 -9.76
CA SER A 120 13.17 9.30 -8.94
C SER A 120 13.92 10.41 -9.69
N TYR A 121 14.98 10.08 -10.41
CA TYR A 121 15.72 11.07 -11.22
C TYR A 121 14.89 11.60 -12.39
N ILE A 122 14.11 10.76 -13.06
CA ILE A 122 13.16 11.22 -14.08
C ILE A 122 12.18 12.23 -13.47
N TYR A 123 11.63 11.93 -12.28
CA TYR A 123 10.76 12.88 -11.59
C TYR A 123 11.46 14.20 -11.27
N ASP A 124 12.69 14.16 -10.75
CA ASP A 124 13.46 15.37 -10.44
C ASP A 124 13.70 16.24 -11.69
N LEU A 125 14.01 15.61 -12.83
CA LEU A 125 14.16 16.30 -14.11
C LEU A 125 12.83 16.91 -14.58
N THR A 126 11.73 16.15 -14.49
CA THR A 126 10.38 16.64 -14.80
C THR A 126 10.02 17.83 -13.93
N ARG A 127 10.26 17.74 -12.62
CA ARG A 127 10.00 18.81 -11.65
C ARG A 127 10.85 20.05 -11.92
N LYS A 128 12.11 19.87 -12.32
CA LYS A 128 13.00 20.99 -12.68
C LYS A 128 12.54 21.71 -13.94
N ALA A 129 11.97 20.99 -14.90
CA ALA A 129 11.39 21.59 -16.11
C ALA A 129 10.06 22.29 -15.84
N ASP A 130 9.27 21.80 -14.86
CA ASP A 130 7.97 22.34 -14.42
C ASP A 130 6.97 22.51 -15.58
N LEU A 131 6.98 21.57 -16.53
CA LEU A 131 6.12 21.55 -17.72
C LEU A 131 4.93 20.61 -17.55
N ILE A 132 3.75 21.01 -18.04
CA ILE A 132 2.51 20.21 -18.00
C ILE A 132 2.72 18.85 -18.68
N GLU A 133 3.29 18.85 -19.88
CA GLU A 133 3.53 17.65 -20.68
C GLU A 133 4.51 16.71 -19.96
N GLY A 134 5.48 17.26 -19.25
CA GLY A 134 6.44 16.49 -18.46
C GLY A 134 5.76 15.74 -17.31
N TYR A 135 4.88 16.41 -16.55
CA TYR A 135 4.13 15.77 -15.48
C TYR A 135 3.14 14.74 -16.01
N GLN A 136 2.40 15.07 -17.07
CA GLN A 136 1.48 14.12 -17.72
C GLN A 136 2.21 12.88 -18.23
N TYR A 137 3.38 13.06 -18.86
CA TYR A 137 4.23 11.95 -19.28
C TYR A 137 4.63 11.07 -18.09
N PHE A 138 5.14 11.69 -17.02
CA PHE A 138 5.57 10.97 -15.82
C PHE A 138 4.44 10.16 -15.19
N LEU A 139 3.28 10.77 -14.98
CA LEU A 139 2.11 10.13 -14.38
C LEU A 139 1.56 8.97 -15.22
N LYS A 140 1.57 9.13 -16.55
CA LYS A 140 1.16 8.07 -17.48
C LYS A 140 2.14 6.90 -17.47
N ARG A 141 3.44 7.19 -17.42
CA ARG A 141 4.49 6.16 -17.53
C ARG A 141 4.75 5.46 -16.20
N TYR A 142 4.62 6.17 -15.08
CA TYR A 142 4.95 5.70 -13.74
C TYR A 142 3.82 5.95 -12.74
N PRO A 143 2.60 5.43 -12.97
CA PRO A 143 1.43 5.72 -12.13
C PRO A 143 1.59 5.24 -10.68
N ASN A 144 2.41 4.21 -10.46
CA ASN A 144 2.66 3.61 -9.13
C ASN A 144 3.96 4.10 -8.48
N ALA A 145 4.64 5.10 -9.06
CA ALA A 145 5.84 5.65 -8.44
C ALA A 145 5.50 6.35 -7.11
N PRO A 146 6.37 6.28 -6.09
CA PRO A 146 6.18 7.03 -4.85
C PRO A 146 5.94 8.54 -5.07
N GLN A 147 6.53 9.10 -6.12
CA GLN A 147 6.42 10.51 -6.52
C GLN A 147 5.13 10.83 -7.30
N ALA A 148 4.31 9.85 -7.69
CA ALA A 148 3.13 10.08 -8.52
C ALA A 148 2.12 11.04 -7.86
N LYS A 149 1.94 10.93 -6.53
CA LYS A 149 1.06 11.85 -5.79
C LYS A 149 1.58 13.30 -5.84
N GLU A 150 2.87 13.50 -5.62
CA GLU A 150 3.51 14.83 -5.68
C GLU A 150 3.48 15.38 -7.12
N ALA A 151 3.74 14.55 -8.12
CA ALA A 151 3.64 14.91 -9.54
C ALA A 151 2.24 15.40 -9.93
N ASN A 152 1.18 14.72 -9.49
CA ASN A 152 -0.21 15.14 -9.69
C ASN A 152 -0.47 16.50 -9.06
N HIS A 153 -0.04 16.70 -7.80
CA HIS A 153 -0.23 17.96 -7.11
C HIS A 153 0.45 19.12 -7.84
N ARG A 154 1.72 18.95 -8.24
CA ARG A 154 2.47 19.94 -9.02
C ARG A 154 1.84 20.23 -10.37
N LEU A 155 1.33 19.21 -11.07
CA LEU A 155 0.58 19.40 -12.31
C LEU A 155 -0.62 20.35 -12.09
N TYR A 156 -1.40 20.15 -11.03
CA TYR A 156 -2.54 21.01 -10.73
C TYR A 156 -2.11 22.45 -10.45
N GLU A 157 -1.05 22.65 -9.66
CA GLU A 157 -0.51 23.99 -9.39
C GLU A 157 -0.05 24.71 -10.65
N VAL A 158 0.67 24.02 -11.55
CA VAL A 158 1.16 24.61 -12.81
C VAL A 158 0.00 25.01 -13.71
N VAL A 159 -1.00 24.14 -13.88
CA VAL A 159 -2.18 24.47 -14.70
C VAL A 159 -2.97 25.62 -14.08
N TYR A 160 -3.16 25.63 -12.75
CA TYR A 160 -3.83 26.71 -12.06
C TYR A 160 -3.10 28.05 -12.26
N LYS A 161 -1.77 28.09 -12.12
CA LYS A 161 -0.96 29.30 -12.38
C LYS A 161 -1.13 29.82 -13.81
N ILE A 162 -1.31 28.94 -14.79
CA ILE A 162 -1.61 29.36 -16.17
C ILE A 162 -3.01 29.98 -16.25
N ALA A 163 -4.00 29.39 -15.59
CA ALA A 163 -5.35 29.95 -15.53
C ALA A 163 -5.36 31.32 -14.83
N GLU A 164 -4.64 31.43 -13.72
CA GLU A 164 -4.43 32.66 -12.96
C GLU A 164 -3.77 33.74 -13.80
N LYS A 165 -2.67 33.42 -14.49
CA LYS A 165 -1.99 34.35 -15.39
C LYS A 165 -2.87 34.83 -16.55
N LYS A 166 -3.72 33.96 -17.09
CA LYS A 166 -4.69 34.33 -18.13
C LYS A 166 -5.81 35.21 -17.55
N ASN A 167 -6.19 34.95 -16.30
CA ASN A 167 -7.26 35.64 -15.57
C ASN A 167 -8.54 35.84 -16.41
N THR A 168 -9.01 34.76 -17.05
CA THR A 168 -10.24 34.78 -17.85
C THR A 168 -11.20 33.71 -17.35
N LEU A 169 -12.51 33.96 -17.49
CA LEU A 169 -13.54 33.00 -17.11
C LEU A 169 -13.34 31.63 -17.80
N PRO A 170 -13.09 31.52 -19.12
CA PRO A 170 -12.84 30.23 -19.77
C PRO A 170 -11.63 29.47 -19.22
N ALA A 171 -10.58 30.18 -18.77
CA ALA A 171 -9.39 29.52 -18.25
C ALA A 171 -9.66 28.83 -16.90
N TYR A 172 -10.36 29.51 -15.97
CA TYR A 172 -10.73 28.91 -14.69
C TYR A 172 -11.79 27.81 -14.85
N THR A 173 -12.78 27.98 -15.71
CA THR A 173 -13.79 26.93 -15.95
C THR A 173 -13.18 25.69 -16.58
N THR A 174 -12.21 25.84 -17.48
CA THR A 174 -11.45 24.71 -18.06
C THR A 174 -10.65 23.97 -16.98
N PHE A 175 -10.01 24.69 -16.07
CA PHE A 175 -9.29 24.09 -14.94
C PHE A 175 -10.25 23.27 -14.05
N LEU A 176 -11.38 23.88 -13.65
CA LEU A 176 -12.37 23.25 -12.77
C LEU A 176 -12.99 21.99 -13.39
N SER A 177 -13.29 22.00 -14.69
CA SER A 177 -13.89 20.86 -15.38
C SER A 177 -12.89 19.74 -15.68
N THR A 178 -11.63 20.09 -15.99
CA THR A 178 -10.59 19.10 -16.34
C THR A 178 -10.01 18.43 -15.09
N PHE A 179 -9.92 19.14 -13.97
CA PHE A 179 -9.21 18.71 -12.76
C PHE A 179 -10.12 18.60 -11.54
N THR A 180 -11.16 17.76 -11.63
CA THR A 180 -12.10 17.51 -10.53
C THR A 180 -11.45 16.93 -9.26
N ALA A 181 -10.33 16.22 -9.43
CA ALA A 181 -9.52 15.65 -8.35
C ALA A 181 -8.42 16.59 -7.81
N ALA A 182 -8.38 17.85 -8.26
CA ALA A 182 -7.46 18.84 -7.70
C ALA A 182 -7.76 19.12 -6.22
N PRO A 183 -6.74 19.51 -5.42
CA PRO A 183 -6.91 19.97 -4.05
C PRO A 183 -8.03 21.01 -3.90
N ASN A 184 -8.82 20.87 -2.84
CA ASN A 184 -10.01 21.70 -2.62
C ASN A 184 -9.68 23.20 -2.51
N ASP A 185 -8.54 23.55 -1.94
CA ASP A 185 -8.03 24.91 -1.84
C ASP A 185 -7.78 25.55 -3.22
N LEU A 186 -7.14 24.81 -4.15
CA LEU A 186 -6.95 25.28 -5.52
C LEU A 186 -8.28 25.39 -6.27
N ARG A 187 -9.18 24.41 -6.10
CA ARG A 187 -10.52 24.44 -6.70
C ARG A 187 -11.35 25.62 -6.19
N GLU A 188 -11.39 25.84 -4.88
CA GLU A 188 -12.14 26.94 -4.25
C GLU A 188 -11.59 28.30 -4.69
N THR A 189 -10.26 28.45 -4.77
CA THR A 189 -9.64 29.69 -5.27
C THR A 189 -9.97 29.92 -6.74
N ALA A 190 -9.88 28.89 -7.60
CA ALA A 190 -10.26 28.98 -9.00
C ALA A 190 -11.74 29.33 -9.19
N LEU A 191 -12.63 28.74 -8.39
CA LEU A 191 -14.06 29.01 -8.40
C LEU A 191 -14.35 30.46 -8.01
N ASN A 192 -13.76 30.95 -6.92
CA ASN A 192 -13.94 32.33 -6.47
C ASN A 192 -13.49 33.34 -7.54
N ASN A 193 -12.36 33.07 -8.21
CA ASN A 193 -11.88 33.91 -9.31
C ASN A 193 -12.83 33.87 -10.51
N ALA A 194 -13.34 32.69 -10.88
CA ALA A 194 -14.32 32.53 -11.95
C ALA A 194 -15.62 33.30 -11.65
N VAL A 195 -16.16 33.16 -10.43
CA VAL A 195 -17.37 33.87 -9.98
C VAL A 195 -17.16 35.38 -10.01
N SER A 196 -16.03 35.87 -9.49
CA SER A 196 -15.68 37.29 -9.50
C SER A 196 -15.66 37.87 -10.92
N LEU A 197 -14.97 37.19 -11.85
CA LEU A 197 -14.95 37.58 -13.26
C LEU A 197 -16.34 37.56 -13.89
N LYS A 198 -17.16 36.54 -13.58
CA LYS A 198 -18.52 36.47 -14.10
C LYS A 198 -19.39 37.61 -13.60
N CYS A 199 -19.27 37.97 -12.33
CA CYS A 199 -19.95 39.13 -11.76
C CYS A 199 -19.52 40.43 -12.44
N GLN A 200 -18.23 40.58 -12.77
CA GLN A 200 -17.72 41.73 -13.51
C GLN A 200 -18.30 41.81 -14.93
N GLU A 201 -18.30 40.70 -15.68
CA GLU A 201 -18.88 40.63 -17.03
C GLU A 201 -20.36 41.04 -17.02
N LEU A 202 -21.15 40.48 -16.10
CA LEU A 202 -22.57 40.79 -15.96
C LEU A 202 -22.81 42.26 -15.59
N SER A 203 -21.96 42.82 -14.72
CA SER A 203 -22.02 44.24 -14.36
C SER A 203 -21.75 45.16 -15.56
N GLN A 204 -20.80 44.81 -16.43
CA GLN A 204 -20.49 45.56 -17.65
C GLN A 204 -21.60 45.48 -18.70
N GLU A 205 -22.14 44.27 -18.95
CA GLU A 205 -23.28 44.07 -19.84
C GLU A 205 -24.48 44.91 -19.39
N TYR A 206 -24.71 44.94 -18.08
CA TYR A 206 -25.76 45.76 -17.49
C TYR A 206 -25.54 47.26 -17.70
N GLN A 207 -24.34 47.79 -17.42
CA GLN A 207 -24.00 49.20 -17.66
C GLN A 207 -24.20 49.60 -19.12
N LYS A 208 -23.87 48.70 -20.06
CA LYS A 208 -24.12 48.90 -21.49
C LYS A 208 -25.62 48.98 -21.79
N SER A 209 -26.42 48.10 -21.18
CA SER A 209 -27.88 48.10 -21.35
C SER A 209 -28.55 49.37 -20.79
N ILE A 210 -28.07 49.89 -19.65
CA ILE A 210 -28.54 51.18 -19.10
C ILE A 210 -28.19 52.32 -20.06
N SER A 211 -26.94 52.35 -20.54
CA SER A 211 -26.46 53.43 -21.41
C SER A 211 -27.24 53.50 -22.73
N GLN A 212 -27.74 52.37 -23.22
CA GLN A 212 -28.62 52.31 -24.39
C GLN A 212 -30.06 52.76 -24.11
N LYS A 213 -30.49 52.79 -22.84
CA LYS A 213 -31.86 53.13 -22.43
C LYS A 213 -32.01 54.57 -21.94
N GLN A 214 -30.97 55.40 -21.99
CA GLN A 214 -31.05 56.76 -21.48
C GLN A 214 -31.74 57.74 -22.43
N ASN A 215 -32.97 58.10 -22.05
CA ASN A 215 -33.52 59.45 -22.12
C ASN A 215 -34.10 59.93 -20.76
N ASP A 216 -33.83 59.22 -19.64
CA ASP A 216 -34.36 59.64 -18.32
C ASP A 216 -33.30 59.49 -17.21
N GLU A 217 -32.95 60.61 -16.60
CA GLU A 217 -31.79 60.80 -15.72
C GLU A 217 -32.10 60.44 -14.26
N THR A 218 -33.38 60.52 -13.86
CA THR A 218 -33.83 60.21 -12.49
C THR A 218 -33.92 58.71 -12.19
N LEU A 219 -34.06 57.88 -13.22
CA LEU A 219 -34.01 56.42 -13.08
C LEU A 219 -32.59 55.92 -12.78
N ARG A 220 -31.53 56.65 -13.11
CA ARG A 220 -30.18 56.06 -13.13
C ARG A 220 -29.65 55.66 -11.75
N ASP A 221 -29.81 56.50 -10.73
CA ASP A 221 -29.25 56.25 -9.39
C ASP A 221 -30.13 55.30 -8.56
N PHE A 222 -31.46 55.42 -8.65
CA PHE A 222 -32.39 54.46 -8.02
C PHE A 222 -32.27 53.06 -8.63
N THR A 223 -32.00 52.94 -9.93
CA THR A 223 -31.86 51.66 -10.66
C THR A 223 -30.44 51.10 -10.59
N VAL A 224 -29.51 51.70 -9.85
CA VAL A 224 -28.21 51.07 -9.57
C VAL A 224 -28.23 50.41 -8.20
N GLU A 225 -28.73 51.07 -7.16
CA GLU A 225 -28.78 50.50 -5.79
C GLU A 225 -29.83 49.38 -5.67
N VAL A 226 -31.09 49.66 -6.05
CA VAL A 226 -32.21 48.68 -6.02
C VAL A 226 -31.91 47.51 -6.95
N PHE A 227 -31.19 47.75 -8.03
CA PHE A 227 -30.91 46.74 -9.04
C PHE A 227 -29.66 45.94 -8.72
N ARG A 228 -28.70 46.46 -7.95
CA ARG A 228 -27.61 45.65 -7.39
C ARG A 228 -28.16 44.62 -6.43
N GLU A 229 -29.08 45.03 -5.55
CA GLU A 229 -29.84 44.11 -4.71
C GLU A 229 -30.67 43.13 -5.57
N PHE A 230 -31.39 43.62 -6.59
CA PHE A 230 -32.23 42.77 -7.45
C PHE A 230 -31.42 41.79 -8.32
N THR A 231 -30.24 42.18 -8.80
CA THR A 231 -29.40 41.34 -9.68
C THR A 231 -28.65 40.29 -8.87
N VAL A 232 -28.14 40.66 -7.69
CA VAL A 232 -27.65 39.68 -6.73
C VAL A 232 -28.78 38.73 -6.33
N ASP A 233 -30.00 39.23 -6.10
CA ASP A 233 -31.14 38.38 -5.78
C ASP A 233 -31.52 37.44 -6.94
N LYS A 234 -31.52 37.94 -8.17
CA LYS A 234 -31.88 37.17 -9.36
C LYS A 234 -30.81 36.14 -9.75
N ILE A 235 -29.53 36.47 -9.59
CA ILE A 235 -28.41 35.53 -9.78
C ILE A 235 -28.47 34.46 -8.69
N GLY A 236 -28.62 34.85 -7.42
CA GLY A 236 -28.75 33.92 -6.31
C GLY A 236 -29.95 32.99 -6.49
N ARG A 237 -31.08 33.54 -6.96
CA ARG A 237 -32.31 32.77 -7.25
C ARG A 237 -32.11 31.79 -8.40
N ARG A 238 -31.42 32.19 -9.47
CA ARG A 238 -31.15 31.30 -10.60
C ARG A 238 -30.22 30.15 -10.22
N ILE A 239 -29.15 30.44 -9.47
CA ILE A 239 -28.25 29.39 -8.95
C ILE A 239 -29.04 28.47 -8.01
N TYR A 240 -29.97 29.02 -7.21
CA TYR A 240 -30.84 28.21 -6.36
C TYR A 240 -31.80 27.31 -7.16
N GLU A 241 -32.47 27.86 -8.16
CA GLU A 241 -33.36 27.10 -9.07
C GLU A 241 -32.60 25.97 -9.77
N GLU A 242 -31.35 26.22 -10.17
CA GLU A 242 -30.47 25.21 -10.78
C GLU A 242 -30.06 24.13 -9.76
N ALA A 243 -29.71 24.53 -8.54
CA ALA A 243 -29.44 23.61 -7.44
C ALA A 243 -30.66 22.71 -7.16
N ILE A 244 -31.86 23.29 -7.05
CA ILE A 244 -33.11 22.53 -6.86
C ILE A 244 -33.38 21.61 -8.04
N SER A 245 -33.16 22.06 -9.28
CA SER A 245 -33.28 21.20 -10.46
C SER A 245 -32.31 20.02 -10.44
N ASN A 246 -31.08 20.22 -9.96
CA ASN A 246 -30.09 19.16 -9.79
C ASN A 246 -30.51 18.17 -8.70
N LYS A 247 -31.07 18.66 -7.59
CA LYS A 247 -31.67 17.85 -6.53
C LYS A 247 -32.82 16.97 -7.05
N ASP A 248 -33.75 17.54 -7.82
CA ASP A 248 -34.88 16.80 -8.39
C ASP A 248 -34.45 15.69 -9.35
N LYS A 249 -33.28 15.85 -10.00
CA LYS A 249 -32.65 14.82 -10.83
C LYS A 249 -31.89 13.75 -10.02
N GLY A 250 -31.79 13.91 -8.69
CA GLY A 250 -31.02 13.05 -7.80
C GLY A 250 -29.51 13.34 -7.78
N ASP A 251 -29.07 14.46 -8.36
CA ASP A 251 -27.66 14.89 -8.33
C ASP A 251 -27.36 15.68 -7.06
N ASN A 252 -27.24 14.94 -5.95
CA ASN A 252 -26.97 15.51 -4.63
C ASN A 252 -25.62 16.24 -4.55
N VAL A 253 -24.66 15.89 -5.42
CA VAL A 253 -23.31 16.49 -5.41
C VAL A 253 -23.38 17.89 -6.02
N SER A 254 -23.93 18.02 -7.23
CA SER A 254 -24.10 19.34 -7.87
C SER A 254 -25.03 20.25 -7.07
N PHE A 255 -26.11 19.71 -6.49
CA PHE A 255 -26.93 20.47 -5.54
C PHE A 255 -26.09 21.05 -4.39
N SER A 256 -25.24 20.24 -3.75
CA SER A 256 -24.41 20.70 -2.62
C SER A 256 -23.37 21.74 -3.02
N GLU A 257 -22.76 21.62 -4.21
CA GLU A 257 -21.78 22.58 -4.73
C GLU A 257 -22.44 23.93 -5.08
N ASP A 258 -23.55 23.91 -5.82
CA ASP A 258 -24.29 25.11 -6.19
C ASP A 258 -24.85 25.83 -4.96
N TYR A 259 -25.39 25.05 -4.01
CA TYR A 259 -25.94 25.56 -2.76
C TYR A 259 -24.86 26.20 -1.86
N ASN A 260 -23.70 25.55 -1.70
CA ASN A 260 -22.58 26.12 -0.95
C ASN A 260 -22.03 27.39 -1.59
N THR A 261 -22.04 27.47 -2.92
CA THR A 261 -21.64 28.68 -3.66
C THR A 261 -22.52 29.87 -3.26
N ILE A 262 -23.84 29.66 -3.10
CA ILE A 262 -24.74 30.73 -2.64
C ILE A 262 -24.49 31.08 -1.16
N LEU A 263 -24.28 30.09 -0.29
CA LEU A 263 -24.07 30.34 1.14
C LEU A 263 -22.77 31.11 1.45
N LYS A 264 -21.67 30.75 0.78
CA LYS A 264 -20.33 31.27 1.04
C LYS A 264 -19.99 32.55 0.29
N CYS A 265 -20.65 32.82 -0.83
CA CYS A 265 -20.33 34.00 -1.62
C CYS A 265 -20.78 35.28 -0.87
N SER A 266 -19.79 36.13 -0.55
CA SER A 266 -20.00 37.36 0.22
C SER A 266 -20.95 38.35 -0.46
N LEU A 267 -21.12 38.23 -1.78
CA LEU A 267 -22.08 39.01 -2.56
C LEU A 267 -23.53 38.78 -2.12
N PHE A 268 -23.87 37.60 -1.58
CA PHE A 268 -25.23 37.29 -1.11
C PHE A 268 -25.45 37.61 0.38
N ASN A 269 -24.45 38.14 1.09
CA ASN A 269 -24.58 38.41 2.53
C ASN A 269 -25.66 39.43 2.87
N SER A 270 -26.02 40.31 1.93
CA SER A 270 -27.06 41.33 2.10
C SER A 270 -28.32 41.07 1.27
N SER A 271 -28.44 39.95 0.55
CA SER A 271 -29.60 39.71 -0.32
C SER A 271 -30.77 39.04 0.42
N ASN A 272 -31.99 39.40 0.05
CA ASN A 272 -33.21 38.74 0.51
C ASN A 272 -33.24 37.24 0.12
N THR A 273 -32.51 36.84 -0.92
CA THR A 273 -32.33 35.44 -1.33
C THR A 273 -31.64 34.61 -0.28
N LYS A 274 -30.56 35.10 0.36
CA LYS A 274 -29.91 34.36 1.44
C LYS A 274 -30.87 34.16 2.62
N PHE A 275 -31.68 35.18 2.94
CA PHE A 275 -32.77 35.05 3.91
C PHE A 275 -33.86 34.07 3.48
N SER A 276 -34.26 34.04 2.21
CA SER A 276 -35.26 33.11 1.68
C SER A 276 -34.75 31.65 1.68
N LEU A 277 -33.48 31.45 1.31
CA LEU A 277 -32.75 30.18 1.37
C LEU A 277 -32.56 29.66 2.80
N LEU A 278 -32.33 30.55 3.76
CA LEU A 278 -32.24 30.22 5.19
C LEU A 278 -33.60 29.95 5.83
N ARG A 279 -34.69 30.44 5.22
CA ARG A 279 -36.07 30.31 5.74
C ARG A 279 -36.79 29.06 5.23
N ASP A 280 -36.20 28.31 4.30
CA ASP A 280 -36.78 27.06 3.84
C ASP A 280 -36.75 26.04 4.98
N ALA A 281 -37.89 25.90 5.66
CA ALA A 281 -38.08 24.98 6.77
C ALA A 281 -37.78 23.53 6.38
N GLU A 282 -37.99 23.22 5.10
CA GLU A 282 -37.66 21.93 4.49
C GLU A 282 -36.14 21.68 4.49
N LEU A 283 -35.35 22.72 4.25
CA LEU A 283 -33.89 22.63 4.24
C LEU A 283 -33.30 22.60 5.66
N SER A 284 -33.88 23.34 6.62
CA SER A 284 -33.55 23.14 8.05
C SER A 284 -33.82 21.70 8.50
N LYS A 285 -34.94 21.11 8.06
CA LYS A 285 -35.29 19.72 8.36
C LYS A 285 -34.34 18.72 7.69
N GLU A 286 -33.90 19.00 6.47
CA GLU A 286 -32.88 18.18 5.79
C GLU A 286 -31.50 18.29 6.44
N ILE A 287 -31.06 19.48 6.83
CA ILE A 287 -29.82 19.67 7.58
C ILE A 287 -29.90 18.89 8.90
N GLU A 288 -30.98 19.02 9.66
CA GLU A 288 -31.19 18.26 10.89
C GLU A 288 -31.16 16.74 10.64
N ASN A 289 -31.77 16.27 9.55
CA ASN A 289 -31.73 14.86 9.16
C ASN A 289 -30.30 14.40 8.81
N ILE A 290 -29.54 15.18 8.05
CA ILE A 290 -28.14 14.89 7.71
C ILE A 290 -27.28 14.90 8.98
N GLU A 291 -27.47 15.84 9.89
CA GLU A 291 -26.76 15.91 11.16
C GLU A 291 -27.05 14.67 12.03
N ASN A 292 -28.30 14.22 12.06
CA ASN A 292 -28.71 13.00 12.75
C ASN A 292 -28.08 11.74 12.11
N GLN A 293 -28.04 11.67 10.78
CA GLN A 293 -27.35 10.59 10.06
C GLN A 293 -25.85 10.60 10.33
N LEU A 294 -25.20 11.76 10.31
CA LEU A 294 -23.78 11.91 10.65
C LEU A 294 -23.49 11.50 12.09
N LYS A 295 -24.38 11.83 13.02
CA LYS A 295 -24.27 11.41 14.42
C LYS A 295 -24.35 9.88 14.54
N GLN A 296 -25.26 9.24 13.81
CA GLN A 296 -25.38 7.78 13.76
C GLN A 296 -24.12 7.13 13.18
N ILE A 297 -23.62 7.62 12.04
CA ILE A 297 -22.39 7.13 11.41
C ILE A 297 -21.20 7.25 12.37
N ARG A 298 -21.07 8.37 13.10
CA ARG A 298 -20.01 8.55 14.10
C ARG A 298 -20.10 7.53 15.24
N GLN A 299 -21.31 7.22 15.70
CA GLN A 299 -21.52 6.20 16.73
C GLN A 299 -21.16 4.81 16.22
N ASP A 300 -21.53 4.46 14.99
CA ASP A 300 -21.21 3.17 14.40
C ASP A 300 -19.72 3.03 14.10
N LEU A 301 -19.05 4.11 13.69
CA LEU A 301 -17.60 4.16 13.55
C LEU A 301 -16.90 3.96 14.90
N ALA A 302 -17.40 4.58 15.98
CA ALA A 302 -16.86 4.38 17.32
C ALA A 302 -16.97 2.92 17.78
N LYS A 303 -18.14 2.28 17.58
CA LYS A 303 -18.34 0.86 17.87
C LYS A 303 -17.42 -0.04 17.04
N SER A 304 -17.23 0.27 15.76
CA SER A 304 -16.33 -0.49 14.89
C SER A 304 -14.87 -0.35 15.34
N ASN A 305 -14.44 0.85 15.75
CA ASN A 305 -13.11 1.08 16.32
C ASN A 305 -12.89 0.30 17.62
N GLU A 306 -13.87 0.27 18.52
CA GLU A 306 -13.81 -0.56 19.74
C GLU A 306 -13.67 -2.05 19.41
N LEU A 307 -14.43 -2.55 18.42
CA LEU A 307 -14.31 -3.93 17.94
C LEU A 307 -12.90 -4.22 17.40
N VAL A 308 -12.35 -3.35 16.55
CA VAL A 308 -11.00 -3.50 15.99
C VAL A 308 -9.95 -3.48 17.07
N LEU A 309 -10.04 -2.58 18.05
CA LEU A 309 -9.13 -2.53 19.19
C LEU A 309 -9.20 -3.81 20.04
N SER A 310 -10.40 -4.37 20.24
CA SER A 310 -10.57 -5.66 20.93
C SER A 310 -9.94 -6.83 20.15
N GLN A 311 -10.04 -6.83 18.82
CA GLN A 311 -9.41 -7.85 17.97
C GLN A 311 -7.89 -7.71 17.99
N LEU A 312 -7.36 -6.48 17.89
CA LEU A 312 -5.92 -6.22 17.98
C LEU A 312 -5.34 -6.67 19.32
N SER A 313 -6.03 -6.44 20.45
CA SER A 313 -5.54 -6.91 21.75
C SER A 313 -5.50 -8.45 21.84
N SER A 314 -6.48 -9.15 21.26
CA SER A 314 -6.45 -10.62 21.16
C SER A 314 -5.36 -11.17 20.24
N ILE A 315 -5.05 -10.47 19.14
CA ILE A 315 -3.93 -10.83 18.26
C ILE A 315 -2.61 -10.61 19.00
N GLN A 316 -2.48 -9.51 19.74
CA GLN A 316 -1.28 -9.19 20.51
C GLN A 316 -1.03 -10.21 21.63
N SER A 317 -2.09 -10.68 22.30
CA SER A 317 -1.94 -11.75 23.29
C SER A 317 -1.52 -13.08 22.66
N ALA A 318 -2.05 -13.44 21.49
CA ALA A 318 -1.62 -14.62 20.73
C ALA A 318 -0.16 -14.51 20.26
N GLN A 319 0.29 -13.32 19.85
CA GLN A 319 1.69 -13.06 19.51
C GLN A 319 2.62 -13.21 20.71
N ASN A 320 2.22 -12.68 21.88
CA ASN A 320 2.99 -12.86 23.12
C ASN A 320 3.11 -14.34 23.49
N PHE A 321 2.04 -15.11 23.33
CA PHE A 321 2.07 -16.55 23.52
C PHE A 321 3.06 -17.23 22.56
N GLN A 322 3.03 -16.92 21.26
CA GLN A 322 4.00 -17.45 20.29
C GLN A 322 5.45 -17.08 20.63
N ASN A 323 5.70 -15.84 21.07
CA ASN A 323 7.03 -15.40 21.47
C ASN A 323 7.56 -16.19 22.67
N ASN A 324 6.70 -16.51 23.65
CA ASN A 324 7.07 -17.36 24.78
C ASN A 324 7.46 -18.76 24.31
N TYR A 325 6.72 -19.39 23.38
CA TYR A 325 7.11 -20.68 22.80
C TYR A 325 8.45 -20.63 22.06
N VAL A 326 8.69 -19.58 21.29
CA VAL A 326 9.98 -19.43 20.58
C VAL A 326 11.13 -19.30 21.58
N GLN A 327 10.93 -18.60 22.70
CA GLN A 327 11.92 -18.52 23.77
C GLN A 327 12.16 -19.88 24.44
N GLU A 328 11.11 -20.64 24.77
CA GLU A 328 11.22 -22.00 25.31
C GLU A 328 11.99 -22.93 24.38
N ILE A 329 11.64 -22.95 23.08
CA ILE A 329 12.35 -23.73 22.06
C ILE A 329 13.82 -23.30 21.98
N SER A 330 14.10 -21.98 22.03
CA SER A 330 15.48 -21.49 22.02
C SER A 330 16.29 -21.96 23.22
N MET A 331 15.69 -22.09 24.40
CA MET A 331 16.35 -22.64 25.59
C MET A 331 16.67 -24.13 25.40
N ILE A 332 15.71 -24.91 24.90
CA ILE A 332 15.90 -26.34 24.62
C ILE A 332 17.03 -26.54 23.59
N VAL A 333 17.06 -25.75 22.51
CA VAL A 333 18.12 -25.83 21.50
C VAL A 333 19.50 -25.49 22.09
N LYS A 334 19.57 -24.49 22.98
CA LYS A 334 20.83 -24.17 23.68
C LYS A 334 21.28 -25.31 24.59
N GLU A 335 20.37 -25.92 25.34
CA GLU A 335 20.66 -27.06 26.20
C GLU A 335 21.16 -28.26 25.38
N GLN A 336 20.49 -28.59 24.28
CA GLN A 336 20.94 -29.62 23.34
C GLN A 336 22.33 -29.33 22.78
N SER A 337 22.62 -28.07 22.42
CA SER A 337 23.94 -27.67 21.92
C SER A 337 25.04 -27.84 22.98
N HIS A 338 24.72 -27.60 24.25
CA HIS A 338 25.63 -27.79 25.37
C HIS A 338 25.93 -29.28 25.58
N ILE A 339 24.90 -30.13 25.58
CA ILE A 339 25.04 -31.59 25.67
C ILE A 339 25.92 -32.11 24.52
N LEU A 340 25.64 -31.69 23.29
CA LEU A 340 26.45 -32.08 22.12
C LEU A 340 27.90 -31.64 22.24
N LYS A 341 28.17 -30.44 22.78
CA LYS A 341 29.53 -29.95 23.01
C LYS A 341 30.26 -30.77 24.07
N GLN A 342 29.59 -31.14 25.15
CA GLN A 342 30.13 -32.05 26.17
C GLN A 342 30.43 -33.45 25.60
N MET A 343 29.60 -33.94 24.68
CA MET A 343 29.85 -35.21 24.00
C MET A 343 30.98 -35.15 22.94
N GLN A 344 31.29 -33.95 22.43
CA GLN A 344 32.35 -33.72 21.45
C GLN A 344 33.73 -33.46 22.08
N GLU A 345 33.81 -33.26 23.40
CA GLU A 345 35.12 -33.28 24.05
C GLU A 345 35.74 -34.66 23.82
N PRO A 346 36.95 -34.72 23.21
CA PRO A 346 37.58 -35.99 22.92
C PRO A 346 37.71 -36.71 24.26
N LEU A 347 37.09 -37.89 24.35
CA LEU A 347 37.31 -38.81 25.46
C LEU A 347 38.80 -39.14 25.43
N ALA A 348 39.58 -38.35 26.17
CA ALA A 348 41.02 -38.43 26.15
C ALA A 348 41.39 -39.80 26.70
N TRP A 349 41.81 -40.68 25.80
CA TRP A 349 42.28 -41.99 26.17
C TRP A 349 43.54 -41.78 27.00
N ASP A 350 43.47 -42.07 28.29
CA ASP A 350 44.64 -41.94 29.15
C ASP A 350 45.55 -43.13 28.86
N ALA A 351 46.71 -42.86 28.27
CA ALA A 351 47.67 -43.87 27.89
C ALA A 351 48.24 -44.64 29.10
N ASN A 352 48.04 -44.11 30.33
CA ASN A 352 48.49 -44.74 31.57
C ASN A 352 47.42 -45.63 32.22
N GLU A 353 46.19 -45.63 31.71
CA GLU A 353 45.10 -46.49 32.19
C GLU A 353 44.91 -47.70 31.26
N SER A 354 44.55 -48.86 31.82
CA SER A 354 44.16 -50.01 31.01
C SER A 354 42.91 -49.71 30.17
N ALA A 355 42.74 -50.42 29.05
CA ALA A 355 41.56 -50.27 28.20
C ALA A 355 40.23 -50.45 28.96
N TRP A 356 40.20 -51.34 29.96
CA TRP A 356 39.05 -51.54 30.82
C TRP A 356 38.77 -50.36 31.76
N GLN A 357 39.83 -49.74 32.32
CA GLN A 357 39.68 -48.55 33.17
C GLN A 357 39.20 -47.34 32.37
N ASN A 358 39.78 -47.10 31.19
CA ASN A 358 39.29 -46.09 30.26
C ASN A 358 37.81 -46.36 29.90
N PHE A 359 37.44 -47.61 29.60
CA PHE A 359 36.05 -47.99 29.30
C PHE A 359 35.09 -47.75 30.46
N CYS A 360 35.44 -48.16 31.69
CA CYS A 360 34.62 -47.91 32.89
C CYS A 360 34.49 -46.41 33.18
N ARG A 361 35.54 -45.62 33.00
CA ARG A 361 35.54 -44.16 33.18
C ARG A 361 34.62 -43.47 32.17
N ILE A 362 34.69 -43.86 30.90
CA ILE A 362 33.78 -43.38 29.85
C ILE A 362 32.33 -43.80 30.16
N GLY A 363 32.11 -45.06 30.58
CA GLY A 363 30.80 -45.58 30.94
C GLY A 363 30.16 -44.88 32.15
N MET A 364 30.94 -44.56 33.19
CA MET A 364 30.46 -43.83 34.36
C MET A 364 30.17 -42.35 34.05
N ASN A 365 30.98 -41.72 33.18
CA ASN A 365 30.70 -40.35 32.71
C ASN A 365 29.47 -40.28 31.80
N ALA A 366 29.20 -41.31 30.99
CA ALA A 366 27.97 -41.39 30.21
C ALA A 366 26.73 -41.60 31.10
N ALA A 367 26.86 -42.38 32.18
CA ALA A 367 25.78 -42.63 33.12
C ALA A 367 25.43 -41.41 33.99
N SER A 368 26.37 -40.49 34.24
CA SER A 368 26.14 -39.28 35.05
C SER A 368 25.45 -38.14 34.29
N VAL A 369 25.41 -38.19 32.95
CA VAL A 369 24.76 -37.18 32.09
C VAL A 369 23.27 -37.49 31.87
N LEU A 370 22.82 -38.72 32.11
CA LEU A 370 21.40 -39.07 32.00
C LEU A 370 20.67 -38.79 33.32
N PRO A 371 19.64 -37.92 33.35
CA PRO A 371 18.87 -37.68 34.55
C PRO A 371 18.15 -38.98 34.96
N VAL A 372 18.59 -39.56 36.08
CA VAL A 372 18.10 -40.84 36.63
C VAL A 372 16.58 -40.80 36.93
N SER A 373 15.97 -39.62 36.98
CA SER A 373 14.53 -39.42 37.20
C SER A 373 13.62 -39.88 36.06
N GLU A 374 14.13 -40.13 34.84
CA GLU A 374 13.29 -40.59 33.71
C GLU A 374 13.33 -42.10 33.44
N LEU A 375 14.25 -42.84 34.06
CA LEU A 375 14.38 -44.29 33.84
C LEU A 375 13.48 -45.15 34.74
N PHE A 376 12.75 -44.55 35.69
CA PHE A 376 11.89 -45.27 36.63
C PHE A 376 10.53 -44.60 36.87
N PHE A 377 9.68 -44.44 35.86
CA PHE A 377 8.23 -44.39 36.11
C PHE A 377 7.44 -45.02 34.96
N GLY A 378 7.17 -46.32 35.13
CA GLY A 378 6.01 -46.95 34.52
C GLY A 378 4.72 -46.40 35.15
N GLY A 379 3.79 -46.02 34.27
CA GLY A 379 2.34 -46.00 34.46
C GLY A 379 1.75 -45.59 35.81
N GLN A 380 1.17 -44.39 35.84
CA GLN A 380 -0.20 -44.26 36.35
C GLN A 380 -1.03 -43.40 35.41
N SER A 381 -2.05 -44.01 34.81
CA SER A 381 -3.18 -43.31 34.23
C SER A 381 -3.99 -42.65 35.35
N LYS A 382 -4.36 -41.38 35.18
CA LYS A 382 -5.56 -40.83 35.81
C LYS A 382 -6.45 -40.15 34.78
N ALA A 383 -7.75 -40.35 35.01
CA ALA A 383 -8.91 -39.99 34.22
C ALA A 383 -9.09 -38.48 34.02
#